data_AF-M1JLU4-F1
#
_entry.id   AF-M1JLU4-F1
#
_cell.length_a   1.000
_cell.length_b   1.000
_cell.length_c   1.000
_cell.angle_alpha   90.00
_cell.angle_beta   90.00
_cell.angle_gamma   90.00
#
_symmetry.space_group_name_H-M   'P 1'
#
loop_
_entity.id
_entity.type
_entity.pdbx_description
1 polymer ?
#
loop_
_entity_poly.entity_id
_entity_poly.type
_entity_poly.pdbx_seq_one_letter_code
_entity_poly.pdbx_strand_id
1 'polypeptide(L)'
;MLESEKILSMEQKLHRKAIVAHLEKAAQAVKKVNSRAEISKLVISGDEKYKISKCLSCLEVQAVLFVGRHRRGKLYEYFVQSLEDYVFESMKIPVVRVLPEH
;
A
#
# COMPACT_ATOMS: atom_id res chain seq x y z
N MET A 1 10.17 -8.68 -23.33
CA MET A 1 10.69 -8.50 -21.96
C MET A 1 11.15 -7.05 -21.85
N LEU A 2 10.55 -6.26 -20.95
CA LEU A 2 10.89 -4.85 -20.79
C LEU A 2 12.25 -4.70 -20.12
N GLU A 3 13.10 -3.81 -20.64
CA GLU A 3 14.51 -3.58 -20.25
C GLU A 3 14.75 -3.22 -18.77
N SER A 4 13.68 -3.04 -17.99
CA SER A 4 13.71 -2.80 -16.54
C SER A 4 14.19 -3.98 -15.68
N GLU A 5 14.49 -5.14 -16.26
CA GLU A 5 14.98 -6.32 -15.52
C GLU A 5 16.49 -6.30 -15.20
N LYS A 6 17.23 -5.32 -15.73
CA LYS A 6 18.67 -5.20 -15.46
C LYS A 6 18.93 -4.34 -14.21
N ILE A 7 19.56 -4.99 -13.23
CA ILE A 7 20.10 -4.46 -11.96
C ILE A 7 19.09 -4.31 -10.81
N LEU A 8 18.46 -5.42 -10.42
CA LEU A 8 17.98 -5.58 -9.04
C LEU A 8 18.93 -6.52 -8.30
N SER A 9 19.39 -6.12 -7.11
CA SER A 9 20.17 -7.00 -6.25
C SER A 9 19.37 -8.25 -5.90
N MET A 10 20.04 -9.36 -5.57
CA MET A 10 19.36 -10.61 -5.20
C MET A 10 18.42 -10.41 -4.01
N GLU A 11 18.78 -9.53 -3.07
CA GLU A 11 17.95 -9.11 -1.95
C GLU A 11 16.67 -8.39 -2.40
N GLN A 12 16.77 -7.44 -3.33
CA GLN A 12 15.61 -6.75 -3.90
C GLN A 12 14.68 -7.72 -4.65
N LYS A 13 15.24 -8.72 -5.34
CA LYS A 13 14.44 -9.77 -6.01
C LYS A 13 13.68 -10.63 -4.99
N LEU A 14 14.31 -11.03 -3.89
CA LEU A 14 13.66 -11.78 -2.81
C LEU A 14 12.57 -10.95 -2.13
N HIS A 15 12.84 -9.67 -1.83
CA HIS A 15 11.87 -8.77 -1.23
C HIS A 15 10.63 -8.59 -2.12
N ARG A 16 10.85 -8.36 -3.43
CA ARG A 16 9.75 -8.27 -4.41
C ARG A 16 8.94 -9.56 -4.46
N LYS A 17 9.58 -10.73 -4.44
CA LYS A 17 8.89 -12.03 -4.43
C LYS A 17 7.99 -12.18 -3.19
N ALA A 18 8.47 -11.76 -2.02
CA ALA A 18 7.68 -11.77 -0.79
C ALA A 18 6.46 -10.85 -0.87
N ILE A 19 6.64 -9.62 -1.38
CA ILE A 19 5.54 -8.66 -1.58
C ILE A 19 4.49 -9.23 -2.54
N VAL A 20 4.91 -9.78 -3.68
CA VAL A 20 4.00 -10.34 -4.68
C VAL A 20 3.21 -11.52 -4.09
N ALA A 21 3.85 -12.40 -3.33
CA ALA A 21 3.16 -13.49 -2.66
C ALA A 21 2.14 -12.98 -1.61
N HIS A 22 2.44 -11.89 -0.91
CA HIS A 22 1.52 -11.26 0.03
C HIS A 22 0.29 -10.66 -0.70
N LEU A 23 0.52 -9.93 -1.79
CA LEU A 23 -0.55 -9.38 -2.64
C LEU A 23 -1.45 -10.48 -3.22
N GLU A 24 -0.88 -11.63 -3.59
CA GLU A 24 -1.66 -12.76 -4.08
C GLU A 24 -2.57 -13.34 -3.00
N LYS A 25 -2.06 -13.51 -1.76
CA LYS A 25 -2.87 -13.96 -0.63
C LYS A 25 -4.01 -12.99 -0.31
N ALA A 26 -3.73 -11.68 -0.34
CA ALA A 26 -4.75 -10.65 -0.13
C ALA A 26 -5.84 -10.71 -1.22
N ALA A 27 -5.44 -10.85 -2.49
CA ALA A 27 -6.38 -10.98 -3.60
C ALA A 27 -7.28 -12.21 -3.45
N GLN A 28 -6.70 -13.36 -3.07
CA GLN A 28 -7.46 -14.58 -2.81
C GLN A 28 -8.45 -14.42 -1.65
N ALA A 29 -8.06 -13.73 -0.57
CA ALA A 29 -8.96 -13.45 0.55
C ALA A 29 -10.14 -12.57 0.11
N VAL A 30 -9.89 -11.52 -0.69
CA VAL A 30 -10.97 -10.67 -1.24
C VAL A 30 -11.89 -11.50 -2.15
N LYS A 31 -11.34 -12.34 -3.04
CA LYS A 31 -12.14 -13.20 -3.93
C LYS A 31 -13.00 -14.22 -3.19
N LYS A 32 -12.57 -14.72 -2.03
CA LYS A 32 -13.36 -15.61 -1.18
C LYS A 32 -14.61 -14.92 -0.63
N VAL A 33 -14.51 -13.64 -0.30
CA VAL A 33 -15.64 -12.83 0.19
C VAL A 33 -16.52 -12.35 -0.96
N ASN A 34 -15.90 -11.91 -2.06
CA ASN A 34 -16.60 -11.44 -3.26
C ASN A 34 -15.90 -11.96 -4.52
N SER A 35 -16.44 -13.04 -5.10
CA SER A 35 -15.88 -13.68 -6.29
C SER A 35 -15.89 -12.80 -7.54
N ARG A 36 -16.80 -11.81 -7.60
CA ARG A 36 -16.95 -10.86 -8.71
C ARG A 36 -16.03 -9.65 -8.60
N ALA A 37 -15.36 -9.44 -7.46
CA ALA A 37 -14.49 -8.28 -7.27
C ALA A 37 -13.34 -8.26 -8.30
N GLU A 38 -13.15 -7.15 -9.01
CA GLU A 38 -11.98 -6.94 -9.85
C GLU A 38 -10.80 -6.47 -8.99
N ILE A 39 -9.64 -7.10 -9.16
CA ILE A 39 -8.48 -6.87 -8.27
C ILE A 39 -7.27 -6.51 -9.12
N SER A 40 -6.76 -5.29 -8.91
CA SER A 40 -5.47 -4.85 -9.43
C SER A 40 -4.44 -4.86 -8.31
N LYS A 41 -3.25 -5.42 -8.57
CA LYS A 41 -2.15 -5.54 -7.60
C LYS A 41 -1.03 -4.61 -8.03
N LEU A 42 -0.63 -3.68 -7.16
CA LEU A 42 0.41 -2.70 -7.44
C LEU A 42 1.48 -2.72 -6.35
N VAL A 43 2.76 -2.62 -6.77
CA VAL A 43 3.89 -2.40 -5.86
C VAL A 43 4.42 -1.01 -6.11
N ILE A 44 4.39 -0.17 -5.09
CA ILE A 44 4.92 1.19 -5.12
C ILE A 44 6.27 1.19 -4.41
N SER A 45 7.31 1.72 -5.05
CA SER A 45 8.66 1.81 -4.47
C SER A 45 9.19 3.23 -4.58
N GLY A 46 9.78 3.78 -3.52
CA GLY A 46 10.29 5.16 -3.45
C GLY A 46 9.61 5.97 -2.35
N ASP A 47 9.64 7.31 -2.45
CA ASP A 47 8.99 8.20 -1.48
C ASP A 47 7.48 7.89 -1.37
N GLU A 48 7.05 7.54 -0.15
CA GLU A 48 5.69 7.08 0.14
C GLU A 48 4.65 8.15 -0.21
N LYS A 49 4.81 9.40 0.25
CA LYS A 49 3.75 10.42 0.14
C LYS A 49 3.55 10.85 -1.31
N TYR A 50 4.64 11.14 -2.03
CA TYR A 50 4.54 11.59 -3.41
C TYR A 50 3.96 10.50 -4.32
N LYS A 51 4.45 9.26 -4.23
CA LYS A 51 4.02 8.19 -5.14
C LYS A 51 2.63 7.68 -4.82
N ILE A 52 2.25 7.63 -3.54
CA ILE A 52 0.87 7.27 -3.16
C ILE A 52 -0.09 8.35 -3.61
N SER A 53 0.23 9.64 -3.42
CA SER A 53 -0.62 10.72 -3.90
C SER A 53 -0.88 10.62 -5.40
N LYS A 54 0.18 10.49 -6.20
CA LYS A 54 0.05 10.32 -7.65
C LYS A 54 -0.76 9.07 -8.02
N CYS A 55 -0.49 7.95 -7.34
CA CYS A 55 -1.19 6.69 -7.61
C CYS A 55 -2.69 6.79 -7.32
N LEU A 56 -3.06 7.28 -6.14
CA LEU A 56 -4.46 7.37 -5.72
C LEU A 56 -5.24 8.35 -6.58
N SER A 57 -4.63 9.48 -6.97
CA SER A 57 -5.24 10.45 -7.88
C SER A 57 -5.43 9.88 -9.29
N CYS A 58 -4.45 9.15 -9.84
CA CYS A 58 -4.60 8.53 -11.17
C CYS A 58 -5.64 7.41 -11.21
N LEU A 59 -5.88 6.74 -10.09
CA LEU A 59 -6.88 5.68 -9.97
C LEU A 59 -8.26 6.20 -9.58
N GLU A 60 -8.40 7.52 -9.33
CA GLU A 60 -9.65 8.16 -8.91
C GLU A 60 -10.35 7.42 -7.75
N VAL A 61 -9.54 7.03 -6.76
CA VAL A 61 -10.05 6.20 -5.66
C VAL A 61 -11.08 6.96 -4.82
N GLN A 62 -12.13 6.26 -4.42
CA GLN A 62 -13.21 6.82 -3.59
C GLN A 62 -12.97 6.66 -2.09
N ALA A 63 -12.17 5.68 -1.69
CA ALA A 63 -11.81 5.41 -0.30
C ALA A 63 -10.51 4.59 -0.25
N VAL A 64 -9.80 4.67 0.88
CA VAL A 64 -8.58 3.90 1.13
C VAL A 64 -8.69 3.13 2.45
N LEU A 65 -8.35 1.85 2.41
CA LEU A 65 -8.25 0.99 3.57
C LEU A 65 -6.77 0.77 3.90
N PHE A 66 -6.34 1.17 5.09
CA PHE A 66 -5.02 0.86 5.62
C PHE A 66 -5.12 -0.34 6.56
N VAL A 67 -4.35 -1.38 6.24
CA VAL A 67 -4.32 -2.62 7.02
C VAL A 67 -2.93 -2.79 7.63
N GLY A 68 -2.88 -2.87 8.96
CA GLY A 68 -1.64 -3.02 9.72
C GLY A 68 -1.21 -1.73 10.44
N ARG A 69 -0.24 -1.87 11.34
CA ARG A 69 0.38 -0.72 12.02
C ARG A 69 1.72 -0.41 11.37
N HIS A 70 1.93 0.85 10.99
CA HIS A 70 3.28 1.38 10.86
C HIS A 70 3.92 1.29 12.26
N ARG A 71 5.02 0.55 12.40
CA ARG A 71 5.83 0.54 13.63
C ARG A 71 6.60 1.86 13.74
N ARG A 72 5.91 2.95 14.06
CA ARG A 72 6.55 4.22 14.43
C ARG A 72 6.64 4.29 15.96
N GLY A 73 7.74 4.84 16.47
CA GLY A 73 7.86 5.12 17.90
C GLY A 73 6.92 6.25 18.30
N LYS A 74 6.34 6.21 19.50
CA LYS A 74 5.33 7.19 19.99
C LYS A 74 5.74 8.66 19.79
N LEU A 75 7.03 8.97 19.91
CA LEU A 75 7.53 10.34 19.72
C LEU A 75 7.50 10.78 18.25
N TYR A 76 7.76 9.87 17.31
CA TYR A 76 7.81 10.19 15.88
C TYR A 76 6.42 10.51 15.30
N GLU A 77 5.36 9.97 15.90
CA GLU A 77 3.96 10.23 15.50
C GLU A 77 3.56 11.70 15.71
N TYR A 78 4.16 12.41 16.69
CA TYR A 78 3.87 13.82 16.93
C TYR A 78 4.57 14.76 15.96
N PHE A 79 5.74 14.38 15.43
CA PHE A 79 6.54 15.23 14.55
C PHE A 79 6.31 14.94 13.06
N VAL A 80 5.83 13.74 12.72
CA VAL A 80 5.68 13.31 11.34
C VAL A 80 4.26 12.83 11.09
N GLN A 81 3.50 13.65 10.36
CA GLN A 81 2.17 13.32 9.87
C GLN A 81 2.18 11.94 9.20
N SER A 82 1.28 11.07 9.65
CA SER A 82 1.12 9.72 9.12
C SER A 82 0.68 9.76 7.66
N LEU A 83 0.87 8.65 6.95
CA LEU A 83 0.43 8.56 5.56
C LEU A 83 -1.10 8.58 5.47
N GLU A 84 -1.74 7.96 6.45
CA GLU A 84 -3.18 7.90 6.62
C GLU A 84 -3.77 9.30 6.82
N ASP A 85 -3.18 10.11 7.70
CA ASP A 85 -3.60 11.50 7.91
C ASP A 85 -3.36 12.34 6.66
N TYR A 86 -2.22 12.15 5.99
CA TYR A 86 -1.93 12.86 4.74
C TYR A 86 -2.99 12.58 3.65
N VAL A 87 -3.38 11.32 3.45
CA VAL A 87 -4.41 10.95 2.48
C VAL A 87 -5.77 11.55 2.85
N PHE A 88 -6.15 11.49 4.13
CA PHE A 88 -7.42 12.04 4.58
C PHE A 88 -7.46 13.58 4.49
N GLU A 89 -6.46 14.25 5.05
CA GLU A 89 -6.46 15.70 5.21
C GLU A 89 -6.07 16.43 3.91
N SER A 90 -5.06 15.94 3.20
CA SER A 90 -4.52 16.61 2.02
C SER A 90 -5.23 16.18 0.74
N MET A 91 -5.53 14.90 0.59
CA MET A 91 -6.19 14.38 -0.62
C MET A 91 -7.71 14.35 -0.52
N LYS A 92 -8.27 14.57 0.67
CA LYS A 92 -9.72 14.53 0.94
C LYS A 92 -10.35 13.17 0.59
N ILE A 93 -9.57 12.09 0.70
CA ILE A 93 -10.05 10.73 0.44
C ILE A 93 -10.42 10.09 1.80
N PRO A 94 -11.63 9.53 1.96
CA PRO A 94 -12.01 8.78 3.15
C PRO A 94 -11.03 7.64 3.46
N VAL A 95 -10.60 7.56 4.73
CA VAL A 95 -9.64 6.55 5.20
C VAL A 95 -10.29 5.66 6.25
N VAL A 96 -10.18 4.34 6.05
CA VAL A 96 -10.52 3.33 7.06
C VAL A 96 -9.23 2.70 7.57
N ARG A 97 -9.05 2.65 8.89
CA ARG A 97 -7.89 2.02 9.54
C ARG A 97 -8.32 0.71 10.17
N VAL A 98 -7.70 -0.39 9.75
CA VAL A 98 -7.90 -1.71 10.37
C VAL A 98 -6.78 -1.94 11.36
N LEU A 99 -7.11 -1.82 12.65
CA LEU A 99 -6.20 -2.14 13.73
C LEU A 99 -6.19 -3.67 13.91
N PRO A 100 -5.01 -4.33 13.93
CA PRO A 100 -4.96 -5.74 14.27
C PRO A 100 -5.47 -5.94 15.70
N GLU A 101 -6.32 -6.94 15.90
CA GLU A 101 -6.65 -7.47 17.22
C GLU A 101 -5.38 -8.01 17.88
N HIS A 102 -5.27 -7.80 19.19
CA HIS A 102 -4.07 -8.09 19.99
C HIS A 102 -3.71 -9.57 20.03
#